data_AF-A0A6G5AB67-F1
#
_entry.id   AF-A0A6G5AB67-F1
#
_cell.length_a   1.000
_cell.length_b   1.000
_cell.length_c   1.000
_cell.angle_alpha   90.00
_cell.angle_beta   90.00
_cell.angle_gamma   90.00
#
_symmetry.space_group_name_H-M   'P 1'
#
loop_
_entity.id
_entity.type
_entity.pdbx_description
1 polymer ?
#
loop_
_entity_poly.entity_id
_entity_poly.type
_entity_poly.pdbx_seq_one_letter_code
_entity_poly.pdbx_strand_id
1 'polypeptide(L)'
;MATSGYKQDLPPEGGYAPFNFKRVPAKVLMSGYRMFGLYAVFTAFSWYMLKNSFVRKKLIEIESNDGHNALQPLLLAERDRLYLKQLKKNREEERELMKDVPGWVVGTYYGEPLYKTISPDTHLDPVAEEFFAHAEPMPTFFTISPHAYRYICSSGNYHSSASCNHPISMLIIQNLIPRLRAPAIRLSEIHGENDIGPGRSPARLLR
;
A
#
# COMPACT_ATOMS: atom_id res chain seq x y z
N MET A 1 59.34 57.24 -71.76
CA MET A 1 59.52 57.45 -70.31
C MET A 1 59.80 56.12 -69.66
N ALA A 2 60.81 56.08 -68.79
CA ALA A 2 61.51 54.89 -68.32
C ALA A 2 60.60 53.87 -67.60
N THR A 3 60.77 52.60 -67.98
CA THR A 3 60.23 51.40 -67.35
C THR A 3 61.07 51.03 -66.12
N SER A 4 60.67 51.49 -64.94
CA SER A 4 61.00 50.81 -63.67
C SER A 4 60.04 49.62 -63.54
N GLY A 5 60.55 48.40 -63.77
CA GLY A 5 59.75 47.20 -63.91
C GLY A 5 59.13 46.70 -62.60
N TYR A 6 57.97 47.24 -62.24
CA TYR A 6 57.07 46.63 -61.24
C TYR A 6 55.76 46.25 -61.91
N LYS A 7 55.44 44.96 -61.88
CA LYS A 7 54.15 44.45 -62.31
C LYS A 7 53.16 44.71 -61.18
N GLN A 8 52.39 45.79 -61.30
CA GLN A 8 51.31 46.12 -60.37
C GLN A 8 50.17 45.11 -60.55
N ASP A 9 49.73 44.50 -59.44
CA ASP A 9 48.49 43.73 -59.44
C ASP A 9 47.30 44.69 -59.46
N LEU A 10 46.74 44.86 -60.64
CA LEU A 10 45.59 45.72 -60.91
C LEU A 10 44.32 44.87 -61.03
N PRO A 11 43.13 45.41 -60.69
CA PRO A 11 41.88 44.75 -61.03
C PRO A 11 41.78 44.58 -62.55
N PRO A 12 41.08 43.55 -63.04
CA PRO A 12 40.86 43.36 -64.47
C PRO A 12 40.14 44.59 -65.05
N GLU A 13 40.36 44.90 -66.32
CA GLU A 13 39.87 46.13 -66.97
C GLU A 13 38.33 46.31 -66.92
N GLY A 14 37.58 45.22 -66.68
CA GLY A 14 36.11 45.22 -66.49
C GLY A 14 35.62 45.21 -65.04
N GLY A 15 36.51 45.29 -64.04
CA GLY A 15 36.17 45.23 -62.62
C GLY A 15 35.83 43.82 -62.10
N TYR A 16 35.63 43.69 -60.79
CA TYR A 16 35.19 42.44 -60.16
C TYR A 16 33.68 42.26 -60.30
N ALA A 17 33.21 41.00 -60.20
CA ALA A 17 31.78 40.71 -60.18
C ALA A 17 31.07 41.45 -59.03
N PRO A 18 29.85 41.96 -59.25
CA PRO A 18 29.13 42.70 -58.23
C PRO A 18 28.85 41.79 -57.03
N PHE A 19 29.39 42.17 -55.88
CA PHE A 19 29.19 41.44 -54.63
C PHE A 19 27.81 41.78 -54.05
N ASN A 20 27.06 40.75 -53.63
CA ASN A 20 25.80 40.98 -52.94
C ASN A 20 26.07 41.39 -51.48
N PHE A 21 26.10 42.69 -51.23
CA PHE A 21 26.25 43.26 -49.90
C PHE A 21 24.94 43.22 -49.08
N LYS A 22 23.79 42.92 -49.72
CA LYS A 22 22.49 42.88 -49.05
C LYS A 22 22.30 41.55 -48.32
N ARG A 23 21.74 41.62 -47.11
CA ARG A 23 21.34 40.43 -46.35
C ARG A 23 20.24 39.68 -47.10
N VAL A 24 20.50 38.42 -47.45
CA VAL A 24 19.48 37.50 -47.97
C VAL A 24 18.83 36.80 -46.77
N PRO A 25 17.54 37.05 -46.46
CA PRO A 25 16.88 36.35 -45.36
C PRO A 25 16.69 34.87 -45.69
N ALA A 26 16.75 34.01 -44.68
CA ALA A 26 16.49 32.59 -44.83
C ALA A 26 15.02 32.34 -45.22
N LYS A 27 14.78 31.35 -46.09
CA LYS A 27 13.42 30.95 -46.47
C LYS A 27 12.75 30.22 -45.31
N VAL A 28 11.63 30.75 -44.83
CA VAL A 28 10.81 30.09 -43.80
C VAL A 28 9.89 29.09 -44.49
N LEU A 29 10.06 27.80 -44.20
CA LEU A 29 9.37 26.72 -44.92
C LEU A 29 7.91 26.52 -44.48
N MET A 30 7.54 26.94 -43.28
CA MET A 30 6.21 26.73 -42.70
C MET A 30 5.68 28.03 -42.09
N SER A 31 4.47 28.41 -42.52
CA SER A 31 3.72 29.51 -41.90
C SER A 31 3.23 29.10 -40.50
N GLY A 32 3.12 30.06 -39.58
CA GLY A 32 2.67 29.82 -38.20
C GLY A 32 1.32 29.09 -38.13
N TYR A 33 0.38 29.43 -39.01
CA TYR A 33 -0.92 28.75 -39.09
C TYR A 33 -0.81 27.25 -39.41
N ARG A 34 0.19 26.84 -40.20
CA ARG A 34 0.42 25.42 -40.52
C ARG A 34 0.95 24.66 -39.32
N MET A 35 1.77 25.30 -38.49
CA MET A 35 2.24 24.72 -37.23
C MET A 35 1.11 24.53 -36.23
N PHE A 36 0.22 25.52 -36.09
CA PHE A 36 -0.97 25.37 -35.25
C PHE A 36 -1.92 24.28 -35.75
N GLY A 37 -2.11 24.17 -37.07
CA GLY A 37 -2.90 23.10 -37.67
C GLY A 37 -2.33 21.71 -37.36
N LEU A 38 -1.01 21.52 -37.53
CA LEU A 38 -0.36 20.26 -37.17
C LEU A 38 -0.48 19.94 -35.68
N TYR A 39 -0.24 20.93 -34.81
CA TYR A 39 -0.37 20.76 -33.37
C TYR A 39 -1.79 20.32 -32.97
N ALA A 40 -2.82 20.92 -33.56
CA ALA A 40 -4.20 20.54 -33.29
C ALA A 40 -4.50 19.10 -33.70
N VAL A 41 -4.01 18.66 -34.87
CA VAL A 41 -4.18 17.28 -35.35
C VAL A 41 -3.48 16.28 -34.44
N PHE A 42 -2.22 16.54 -34.07
CA PHE A 42 -1.49 15.67 -33.14
C PHE A 42 -2.17 15.58 -31.77
N THR A 43 -2.65 16.71 -31.25
CA THR A 43 -3.37 16.77 -29.97
C THR A 43 -4.68 15.98 -30.03
N ALA A 44 -5.47 16.15 -31.09
CA ALA A 44 -6.73 15.43 -31.28
C ALA A 44 -6.51 13.91 -31.41
N PHE A 45 -5.48 13.51 -32.16
CA PHE A 45 -5.09 12.10 -32.30
C PHE A 45 -4.62 11.51 -30.97
N SER A 46 -3.78 12.23 -30.23
CA SER A 46 -3.32 11.83 -28.89
C SER A 46 -4.50 11.63 -27.94
N TRP A 47 -5.46 12.56 -27.92
CA TRP A 47 -6.66 12.46 -27.09
C TRP A 47 -7.49 11.22 -27.43
N TYR A 48 -7.66 10.90 -28.71
CA TYR A 48 -8.34 9.69 -29.15
C TYR A 48 -7.65 8.42 -28.64
N MET A 49 -6.31 8.33 -28.75
CA MET A 49 -5.56 7.18 -28.23
C MET A 49 -5.63 7.07 -26.70
N LEU A 50 -5.59 8.21 -26.01
CA LEU A 50 -5.67 8.28 -24.55
C LEU A 50 -7.03 7.81 -24.04
N LYS A 51 -8.13 8.23 -24.67
CA LYS A 51 -9.49 7.74 -24.39
C LYS A 51 -9.54 6.21 -24.45
N ASN A 52 -9.04 5.62 -25.54
CA ASN A 52 -9.04 4.16 -25.71
C ASN A 52 -8.19 3.46 -24.65
N SER A 53 -7.10 4.09 -24.23
CA SER A 53 -6.25 3.57 -23.15
C SER A 53 -6.92 3.63 -21.77
N PHE A 54 -7.67 4.69 -21.48
CA PHE A 54 -8.46 4.79 -20.25
C PHE A 54 -9.58 3.76 -20.20
N VAL A 55 -10.31 3.56 -21.29
CA VAL A 55 -11.35 2.52 -21.36
C VAL A 55 -10.76 1.15 -21.09
N ARG A 56 -9.62 0.80 -21.71
CA ARG A 56 -8.94 -0.48 -21.46
C ARG A 56 -8.49 -0.64 -20.00
N LYS A 57 -7.89 0.40 -19.42
CA LYS A 57 -7.49 0.37 -17.99
C LYS A 57 -8.70 0.16 -17.08
N LYS A 58 -9.82 0.82 -17.37
CA LYS A 58 -11.06 0.65 -16.61
C LYS A 58 -11.62 -0.77 -16.71
N LEU A 59 -11.57 -1.38 -17.89
CA LEU A 59 -11.99 -2.78 -18.04
C LEU A 59 -11.13 -3.73 -17.21
N ILE A 60 -9.80 -3.54 -17.19
CA ILE A 60 -8.88 -4.35 -16.37
C ILE A 60 -9.14 -4.14 -14.87
N GLU A 61 -9.41 -2.90 -14.45
CA GLU A 61 -9.75 -2.59 -13.05
C GLU A 61 -11.05 -3.28 -12.64
N ILE A 62 -12.07 -3.28 -13.52
CA ILE A 62 -13.33 -3.99 -13.30
C ILE A 62 -13.09 -5.49 -13.20
N GLU A 63 -12.33 -6.08 -14.11
CA GLU A 63 -11.98 -7.51 -14.08
C GLU A 63 -11.25 -7.90 -12.77
N SER A 64 -10.30 -7.08 -12.32
CA SER A 64 -9.60 -7.30 -11.05
C SER A 64 -10.53 -7.20 -9.85
N ASN A 65 -11.46 -6.23 -9.86
CA ASN A 65 -12.44 -6.06 -8.78
C ASN A 65 -13.45 -7.20 -8.76
N ASP A 66 -13.89 -7.68 -9.92
CA ASP A 66 -14.78 -8.84 -10.03
C ASP A 66 -14.10 -10.10 -9.45
N GLY A 67 -12.81 -10.29 -9.73
CA GLY A 67 -12.01 -11.34 -9.11
C GLY A 67 -11.94 -11.22 -7.57
N HIS A 68 -11.78 -9.99 -7.05
CA HIS A 68 -11.80 -9.75 -5.60
C HIS A 68 -13.17 -10.03 -4.99
N ASN A 69 -14.25 -9.54 -5.61
CA ASN A 69 -15.63 -9.73 -5.17
C ASN A 69 -16.00 -11.21 -5.11
N ALA A 70 -15.53 -12.01 -6.08
CA ALA A 70 -15.74 -13.46 -6.10
C ALA A 70 -15.04 -14.17 -4.93
N LEU A 71 -13.86 -13.71 -4.52
CA LEU A 71 -13.07 -14.30 -3.42
C LEU A 71 -13.47 -13.78 -2.03
N GLN A 72 -14.03 -12.58 -1.95
CA GLN A 72 -14.39 -11.90 -0.71
C GLN A 72 -15.19 -12.77 0.28
N PRO A 73 -16.23 -13.53 -0.10
CA PRO A 73 -16.98 -14.34 0.87
C PRO A 73 -16.13 -15.45 1.53
N LEU A 74 -15.17 -16.03 0.79
CA LEU A 74 -14.27 -17.04 1.34
C LEU A 74 -13.29 -16.42 2.35
N LEU A 75 -12.66 -15.31 1.97
CA LEU A 75 -11.71 -14.59 2.81
C LEU A 75 -12.38 -14.04 4.08
N LEU A 76 -13.60 -13.54 3.95
CA LEU A 76 -14.39 -13.07 5.08
C LEU A 76 -14.73 -14.22 6.03
N ALA A 77 -15.16 -15.38 5.51
CA ALA A 77 -15.42 -16.55 6.34
C ALA A 77 -14.17 -17.07 7.07
N GLU A 78 -13.00 -17.06 6.42
CA GLU A 78 -11.73 -17.42 7.05
C GLU A 78 -11.34 -16.44 8.16
N ARG A 79 -11.44 -15.13 7.88
CA ARG A 79 -11.20 -14.07 8.85
C ARG A 79 -12.12 -14.21 10.06
N ASP A 80 -13.42 -14.43 9.84
CA ASP A 80 -14.40 -14.53 10.91
C ASP A 80 -14.15 -15.77 11.79
N ARG A 81 -13.71 -16.89 11.21
CA ARG A 81 -13.27 -18.07 11.99
C ARG A 81 -12.06 -17.77 12.86
N LEU A 82 -11.06 -17.05 12.34
CA LEU A 82 -9.87 -16.66 13.12
C LEU A 82 -10.23 -15.66 14.22
N TYR A 83 -11.09 -14.71 13.90
CA TYR A 83 -11.60 -13.71 14.83
C TYR A 83 -12.30 -14.37 16.03
N LEU A 84 -13.27 -15.25 15.79
CA LEU A 84 -13.98 -15.96 16.86
C LEU A 84 -13.06 -16.87 17.69
N LYS A 85 -12.06 -17.51 17.06
CA LYS A 85 -11.04 -18.29 17.77
C LYS A 85 -10.24 -17.43 18.74
N GLN A 86 -9.84 -16.23 18.31
CA GLN A 86 -9.09 -15.31 19.16
C GLN A 86 -9.95 -14.79 20.32
N LEU A 87 -11.21 -14.42 20.08
CA LEU A 87 -12.12 -14.02 21.16
C LEU A 87 -12.32 -15.14 22.18
N LYS A 88 -12.48 -16.38 21.70
CA LYS A 88 -12.60 -17.54 22.57
C LYS A 88 -11.34 -17.73 23.43
N LYS A 89 -10.15 -17.57 22.84
CA LYS A 89 -8.88 -17.62 23.58
C LYS A 89 -8.85 -16.57 24.70
N ASN A 90 -9.17 -15.31 24.38
CA ASN A 90 -9.16 -14.24 25.38
C ASN A 90 -10.17 -14.51 26.52
N ARG A 91 -11.34 -15.08 26.22
CA ARG A 91 -12.33 -15.47 27.25
C ARG A 91 -11.89 -16.64 28.13
N GLU A 92 -11.12 -17.57 27.59
CA GLU A 92 -10.55 -18.69 28.35
C GLU A 92 -9.48 -18.18 29.32
N GLU A 93 -8.57 -17.35 28.81
CA GLU A 93 -7.50 -16.71 29.58
C GLU A 93 -8.08 -15.81 30.67
N GLU A 94 -9.13 -15.03 30.38
CA GLU A 94 -9.85 -14.23 31.36
C GLU A 94 -10.39 -15.09 32.51
N ARG A 95 -10.95 -16.27 32.20
CA ARG A 95 -11.48 -17.19 33.21
C ARG A 95 -10.38 -17.77 34.08
N GLU A 96 -9.25 -18.14 33.49
CA GLU A 96 -8.11 -18.67 34.23
C GLU A 96 -7.47 -17.59 35.13
N LEU A 97 -7.32 -16.37 34.61
CA LEU A 97 -6.68 -15.26 35.30
C LEU A 97 -7.54 -14.67 36.43
N MET A 98 -8.86 -14.60 36.25
CA MET A 98 -9.78 -13.93 37.17
C MET A 98 -10.52 -14.86 38.14
N LYS A 99 -10.17 -16.15 38.18
CA LYS A 99 -10.83 -17.16 39.02
C LYS A 99 -10.83 -16.83 40.52
N ASP A 100 -9.80 -16.14 40.99
CA ASP A 100 -9.58 -15.86 42.42
C ASP A 100 -10.21 -14.53 42.88
N VAL A 101 -10.81 -13.76 41.97
CA VAL A 101 -11.41 -12.45 42.28
C VAL A 101 -12.89 -12.62 42.65
N PRO A 102 -13.30 -12.24 43.88
CA PRO A 102 -14.68 -12.43 44.32
C PRO A 102 -15.65 -11.54 43.51
N GLY A 103 -16.74 -12.14 43.02
CA GLY A 103 -17.78 -11.43 42.26
C GLY A 103 -17.44 -11.15 40.79
N TRP A 104 -16.30 -11.63 40.29
CA TRP A 104 -15.97 -11.50 38.87
C TRP A 104 -16.77 -12.50 38.03
N VAL A 105 -17.46 -11.99 37.00
CA VAL A 105 -18.20 -12.80 36.03
C VAL A 105 -17.63 -12.51 34.65
N VAL A 106 -17.07 -13.54 34.01
CA VAL A 106 -16.36 -13.44 32.72
C VAL A 106 -17.22 -12.73 31.67
N GLY A 107 -16.65 -11.72 31.02
CA GLY A 107 -17.32 -10.93 29.99
C GLY A 107 -18.32 -9.88 30.46
N THR A 108 -18.42 -9.65 31.77
CA THR A 108 -19.18 -8.55 32.36
C THR A 108 -18.32 -7.78 33.34
N TYR A 109 -18.72 -6.57 33.66
CA TYR A 109 -18.10 -5.82 34.74
C TYR A 109 -18.81 -6.16 36.06
N TYR A 110 -18.25 -7.12 36.81
CA TYR A 110 -18.83 -7.60 38.09
C TYR A 110 -20.33 -7.96 38.00
N GLY A 111 -20.75 -8.61 36.91
CA GLY A 111 -22.15 -8.99 36.67
C GLY A 111 -23.00 -7.95 35.94
N GLU A 112 -22.53 -6.71 35.78
CA GLU A 112 -23.18 -5.72 34.92
C GLU A 112 -22.62 -5.76 33.48
N PRO A 113 -23.47 -5.72 32.44
CA PRO A 113 -22.99 -5.58 31.07
C PRO A 113 -22.31 -4.22 30.89
N LEU A 114 -21.17 -4.20 30.18
CA LEU A 114 -20.40 -2.97 29.97
C LEU A 114 -21.20 -1.90 29.22
N TYR A 115 -22.00 -2.32 28.24
CA TYR A 115 -22.87 -1.44 27.46
C TYR A 115 -24.32 -1.60 27.89
N LYS A 116 -24.91 -0.51 28.38
CA LYS A 116 -26.28 -0.50 28.94
C LYS A 116 -27.36 -0.25 27.88
N THR A 117 -27.02 0.46 26.81
CA THR A 117 -27.97 0.91 25.77
C THR A 117 -28.14 -0.08 24.62
N ILE A 118 -27.30 -1.12 24.56
CA ILE A 118 -27.20 -2.03 23.42
C ILE A 118 -27.95 -3.31 23.74
N SER A 119 -28.68 -3.84 22.76
CA SER A 119 -29.39 -5.11 22.90
C SER A 119 -28.43 -6.28 23.06
N PRO A 120 -28.79 -7.32 23.84
CA PRO A 120 -27.93 -8.47 24.11
C PRO A 120 -27.60 -9.30 22.86
N ASP A 121 -28.44 -9.23 21.82
CA ASP A 121 -28.25 -9.97 20.57
C ASP A 121 -27.28 -9.27 19.59
N THR A 122 -26.82 -8.07 19.92
CA THR A 122 -25.91 -7.30 19.07
C THR A 122 -24.47 -7.62 19.41
N HIS A 123 -23.75 -8.15 18.42
CA HIS A 123 -22.29 -8.35 18.52
C HIS A 123 -21.57 -7.01 18.36
N LEU A 124 -20.61 -6.76 19.25
CA LEU A 124 -19.74 -5.59 19.21
C LEU A 124 -18.31 -6.05 18.96
N ASP A 125 -17.66 -5.39 18.01
CA ASP A 125 -16.26 -5.64 17.75
C ASP A 125 -15.41 -5.01 18.86
N PRO A 126 -14.51 -5.78 19.50
CA PRO A 126 -13.69 -5.29 20.58
C PRO A 126 -12.64 -4.32 20.04
N VAL A 127 -12.09 -3.52 20.94
CA VAL A 127 -10.96 -2.65 20.61
C VAL A 127 -9.74 -3.51 20.28
N ALA A 128 -8.86 -3.01 19.41
CA ALA A 128 -7.64 -3.74 19.01
C ALA A 128 -6.81 -4.20 20.24
N GLU A 129 -6.73 -3.38 21.29
CA GLU A 129 -6.02 -3.72 22.52
C GLU A 129 -6.61 -4.94 23.23
N GLU A 130 -7.95 -5.05 23.27
CA GLU A 130 -8.66 -6.19 23.85
C GLU A 130 -8.53 -7.43 22.97
N PHE A 131 -8.58 -7.26 21.65
CA PHE A 131 -8.45 -8.36 20.70
C PHE A 131 -7.06 -9.01 20.76
N PHE A 132 -6.01 -8.18 20.79
CA PHE A 132 -4.61 -8.61 20.77
C PHE A 132 -4.00 -8.84 22.16
N ALA A 133 -4.76 -8.72 23.25
CA ALA A 133 -4.25 -8.85 24.63
C ALA A 133 -3.46 -10.15 24.89
N HIS A 134 -3.93 -11.28 24.34
CA HIS A 134 -3.27 -12.60 24.46
C HIS A 134 -2.77 -13.13 23.11
N ALA A 135 -2.57 -12.23 22.13
CA ALA A 135 -1.93 -12.61 20.88
C ALA A 135 -0.42 -12.75 21.10
N GLU A 136 0.20 -13.66 20.34
CA GLU A 136 1.65 -13.73 20.33
C GLU A 136 2.22 -12.40 19.80
N PRO A 137 3.23 -11.82 20.46
CA PRO A 137 3.87 -10.63 19.95
C PRO A 137 4.44 -10.94 18.57
N MET A 138 3.95 -10.24 17.55
CA MET A 138 4.41 -10.41 16.17
C MET A 138 5.94 -10.26 16.11
N PRO A 139 6.69 -11.27 15.65
CA PRO A 139 8.16 -11.29 15.75
C PRO A 139 8.88 -10.26 14.87
N THR A 140 8.16 -9.43 14.11
CA THR A 140 8.70 -8.55 13.05
C THR A 140 8.61 -7.05 13.34
N PHE A 141 7.86 -6.61 14.36
CA PHE A 141 7.66 -5.16 14.59
C PHE A 141 8.86 -4.47 15.26
N PHE A 142 9.64 -5.20 16.07
CA PHE A 142 10.82 -4.66 16.77
C PHE A 142 12.17 -5.09 16.17
N THR A 143 12.19 -6.08 15.28
CA THR A 143 13.42 -6.62 14.70
C THR A 143 13.78 -5.98 13.36
N ILE A 144 12.79 -5.49 12.61
CA ILE A 144 13.00 -4.85 11.31
C ILE A 144 13.09 -3.34 11.50
N SER A 145 14.29 -2.87 11.86
CA SER A 145 14.80 -1.51 11.67
C SER A 145 13.92 -0.33 12.15
N PRO A 146 14.43 0.56 13.04
CA PRO A 146 13.77 1.82 13.42
C PRO A 146 13.30 2.70 12.25
N HIS A 147 13.81 2.45 11.04
CA HIS A 147 13.46 3.15 9.81
C HIS A 147 12.06 2.81 9.27
N ALA A 148 11.54 1.60 9.54
CA ALA A 148 10.22 1.17 9.03
C ALA A 148 9.04 1.90 9.72
N TYR A 149 9.21 2.28 10.98
CA TYR A 149 8.18 2.98 11.77
C TYR A 149 7.82 4.36 11.19
N ARG A 150 8.75 5.00 10.47
CA ARG A 150 8.52 6.30 9.81
C ARG A 150 7.61 6.22 8.58
N TYR A 151 7.56 5.07 7.90
CA TYR A 151 6.78 4.91 6.67
C TYR A 151 5.31 4.52 6.92
N ILE A 152 5.05 3.79 8.01
CA ILE A 152 3.70 3.41 8.42
C ILE A 152 2.91 4.65 8.89
N CYS A 153 3.58 5.59 9.57
CA CYS A 153 2.94 6.81 10.05
C CYS A 153 2.65 7.85 8.93
N SER A 154 3.27 7.73 7.76
CA SER A 154 3.08 8.69 6.65
C SER A 154 2.04 8.26 5.60
N SER A 155 1.53 7.04 5.68
CA SER A 155 0.67 6.44 4.62
C SER A 155 -0.78 6.16 5.05
N GLY A 156 -1.16 6.48 6.29
CA GLY A 156 -2.51 6.27 6.80
C GLY A 156 -3.22 7.56 7.17
N ASN A 157 -4.37 7.81 6.57
CA ASN A 157 -5.34 8.83 6.95
C ASN A 157 -5.97 8.54 8.33
N TYR A 158 -5.20 8.65 9.40
CA TYR A 158 -5.69 8.62 10.78
C TYR A 158 -5.27 9.90 11.49
N HIS A 159 -6.09 10.94 11.37
CA HIS A 159 -6.04 12.10 12.27
C HIS A 159 -6.57 11.69 13.66
N SER A 160 -5.72 11.07 14.47
CA SER A 160 -5.73 11.18 15.94
C SER A 160 -4.54 10.38 16.51
N SER A 161 -3.32 10.88 16.29
CA SER A 161 -2.11 10.33 16.90
C SER A 161 -1.84 11.04 18.24
N ALA A 162 -2.46 10.57 19.32
CA ALA A 162 -2.09 10.99 20.67
C ALA A 162 -1.34 9.90 21.46
N SER A 163 -1.36 8.63 21.04
CA SER A 163 -0.70 7.56 21.81
C SER A 163 0.76 7.27 21.43
N CYS A 164 1.28 7.84 20.33
CA CYS A 164 2.57 7.45 19.79
C CYS A 164 3.79 8.22 20.35
N ASN A 165 3.61 9.13 21.32
CA ASN A 165 4.71 9.97 21.83
C ASN A 165 4.79 10.03 23.37
N HIS A 166 4.65 8.90 24.07
CA HIS A 166 5.04 8.84 25.49
C HIS A 166 6.29 7.98 25.72
N PRO A 167 7.43 8.57 26.14
CA PRO A 167 8.67 7.84 26.40
C PRO A 167 8.60 6.90 27.62
N ILE A 168 7.53 6.99 28.41
CA ILE A 168 7.34 6.21 29.64
C ILE A 168 6.89 4.77 29.34
N SER A 169 6.16 4.52 28.26
CA SER A 169 5.72 3.15 27.89
C SER A 169 6.85 2.28 27.34
N MET A 170 7.87 2.88 26.71
CA MET A 170 9.06 2.18 26.19
C MET A 170 9.91 1.57 27.32
N LEU A 171 10.02 2.22 28.48
CA LEU A 171 10.88 1.75 29.59
C LEU A 171 10.29 0.55 30.35
N ILE A 172 8.97 0.41 30.40
CA ILE A 172 8.32 -0.73 31.05
C ILE A 172 8.47 -1.99 30.18
N ILE A 173 8.42 -1.83 28.85
CA ILE A 173 8.53 -2.93 27.90
C ILE A 173 9.99 -3.43 27.79
N GLN A 174 10.98 -2.53 27.79
CA GLN A 174 12.39 -2.91 27.68
C GLN A 174 12.91 -3.75 28.88
N ASN A 175 12.35 -3.54 30.08
CA ASN A 175 12.86 -4.14 31.32
C ASN A 175 12.19 -5.49 31.70
N LEU A 176 11.08 -5.87 31.06
CA LEU A 176 10.41 -7.15 31.34
C LEU A 176 10.87 -8.31 30.42
N ILE A 177 11.48 -8.00 29.27
CA ILE A 177 11.72 -8.95 28.18
C ILE A 177 12.89 -9.94 28.36
N PRO A 178 13.92 -9.76 29.23
CA PRO A 178 15.00 -10.75 29.28
C PRO A 178 14.65 -12.07 30.02
N ARG A 179 13.45 -12.22 30.60
CA ARG A 179 13.08 -13.43 31.38
C ARG A 179 12.43 -14.58 30.62
N LEU A 180 12.09 -14.43 29.34
CA LEU A 180 11.51 -15.52 28.53
C LEU A 180 12.35 -15.79 27.28
N ARG A 181 13.65 -16.04 27.45
CA ARG A 181 14.47 -16.65 26.39
C ARG A 181 14.23 -18.17 26.41
N ALA A 182 13.10 -18.61 25.86
CA ALA A 182 12.95 -19.99 25.41
C ALA A 182 13.66 -20.16 24.05
N PRO A 183 14.30 -21.31 23.76
CA PRO A 183 14.94 -21.55 22.48
C PRO A 183 13.88 -21.63 21.35
N ALA A 184 14.27 -21.14 20.18
CA ALA A 184 13.45 -21.05 18.98
C ALA A 184 12.75 -22.38 18.64
N ILE A 185 11.43 -22.37 18.69
CA ILE A 185 10.58 -23.45 18.18
C ILE A 185 10.73 -23.49 16.66
N ARG A 186 11.08 -24.66 16.13
CA ARG A 186 11.28 -24.90 14.70
C ARG A 186 9.90 -25.00 14.04
N LEU A 187 9.66 -24.25 12.97
CA LEU A 187 8.38 -24.23 12.20
C LEU A 187 7.88 -25.61 11.73
N SER A 188 8.69 -26.67 11.85
CA SER A 188 8.30 -28.05 11.59
C SER A 188 7.40 -28.69 12.68
N GLU A 189 7.28 -28.09 13.87
CA GLU A 189 6.43 -28.62 14.95
C GLU A 189 4.97 -28.15 14.88
N ILE A 190 4.66 -27.14 14.06
CA ILE A 190 3.28 -26.65 13.86
C ILE A 190 2.46 -27.60 12.95
N HIS A 191 3.16 -28.43 12.17
CA HIS A 191 2.56 -29.52 11.40
C HIS A 191 2.84 -30.88 12.05
N GLY A 192 2.34 -31.06 13.28
CA GLY A 192 2.16 -32.37 13.89
C GLY A 192 0.90 -33.03 13.33
N GLU A 193 1.10 -34.07 12.53
CA GLU A 193 0.29 -35.29 12.43
C GLU A 193 -1.10 -35.26 13.11
N ASN A 194 -2.17 -35.11 12.32
CA ASN A 194 -3.43 -35.76 12.64
C ASN A 194 -3.73 -36.72 11.48
N ASP A 195 -3.45 -37.99 11.73
CA ASP A 195 -3.93 -39.13 10.96
C ASP A 195 -5.44 -39.04 10.76
N ILE A 196 -5.87 -38.66 9.55
CA ILE A 196 -7.21 -38.98 9.07
C ILE A 196 -7.06 -40.24 8.23
N GLY A 197 -7.32 -41.38 8.86
CA GLY A 197 -7.51 -42.66 8.18
C GLY A 197 -8.59 -42.57 7.09
N PRO A 198 -8.60 -43.46 6.09
CA PRO A 198 -9.42 -43.28 4.91
C PRO A 198 -10.90 -43.59 5.20
N GLY A 199 -11.78 -42.61 4.94
CA GLY A 199 -13.15 -42.83 4.48
C GLY A 199 -14.28 -42.77 5.50
N ARG A 200 -15.10 -41.71 5.42
CA ARG A 200 -16.58 -41.80 5.30
C ARG A 200 -17.17 -40.44 4.91
N SER A 201 -17.96 -40.42 3.83
CA SER A 201 -18.69 -39.25 3.33
C SER A 201 -19.78 -38.79 4.32
N PRO A 202 -19.99 -37.47 4.53
CA PRO A 202 -21.09 -36.98 5.36
C PRO A 202 -22.34 -36.79 4.49
N ALA A 203 -23.08 -37.88 4.28
CA ALA A 203 -24.45 -37.83 3.78
C ALA A 203 -25.37 -38.55 4.77
N ARG A 204 -25.54 -38.00 5.99
CA ARG A 204 -26.63 -38.39 6.92
C ARG A 204 -26.67 -37.53 8.19
N LEU A 205 -27.14 -36.29 8.14
CA LEU A 205 -27.68 -35.60 9.33
C LEU A 205 -28.76 -34.58 8.92
N LEU A 206 -29.78 -35.07 8.22
CA LEU A 206 -31.11 -34.46 8.17
C LEU A 206 -32.14 -35.59 8.19
N ARG A 207 -32.52 -36.00 9.39
CA ARG A 207 -33.84 -36.53 9.72
C ARG A 207 -34.07 -36.38 11.22
#